data_AF-A0A820SVT6-F1
#
_entry.id   AF-A0A820SVT6-F1
#
_cell.length_a   1.000
_cell.length_b   1.000
_cell.length_c   1.000
_cell.angle_alpha   90.00
_cell.angle_beta   90.00
_cell.angle_gamma   90.00
#
_symmetry.space_group_name_H-M   'P 1'
#
loop_
_entity.id
_entity.type
_entity.pdbx_description
1 polymer ?
#
loop_
_entity_poly.entity_id
_entity_poly.type
_entity_poly.pdbx_seq_one_letter_code
_entity_poly.pdbx_strand_id
1 'polypeptide(L)'
;PAPGPTRSFSPGPRYRVGSGAGYPTRLQYTTRYITKLSSSFIPGHQEDSSEFLAVLFDHLIQCLSSTRSSDATNLSSAIHIIFGIILESSIKCTQCLNENSKQSYERLWSISIISYLTLEQALDEFCSVEKLTGDDQFYCSNCQAKVLGLQSTKLNHVSPVIFIQFKRFIYDKHVEVIRKIKQFISYPELPDISPFRTSEID
;
A
#
# COMPACT_ATOMS: atom_id res chain seq x y z
N PRO A 1 -34.12 -17.36 -34.46
CA PRO A 1 -33.41 -16.42 -33.56
C PRO A 1 -32.46 -15.52 -34.36
N ALA A 2 -32.83 -14.25 -34.54
CA ALA A 2 -32.04 -13.27 -35.29
C ALA A 2 -30.73 -12.92 -34.55
N PRO A 3 -29.63 -12.59 -35.24
CA PRO A 3 -28.45 -12.04 -34.61
C PRO A 3 -28.75 -10.61 -34.11
N GLY A 4 -28.46 -10.37 -32.83
CA GLY A 4 -28.66 -9.06 -32.20
C GLY A 4 -27.73 -7.97 -32.77
N PRO A 5 -28.05 -6.68 -32.53
CA PRO A 5 -27.33 -5.58 -33.15
C PRO A 5 -25.91 -5.44 -32.58
N THR A 6 -24.92 -5.44 -33.47
CA THR A 6 -23.54 -5.04 -33.18
C THR A 6 -23.51 -3.56 -32.76
N ARG A 7 -23.25 -3.29 -31.47
CA ARG A 7 -22.94 -1.93 -30.99
C ARG A 7 -21.55 -1.54 -31.49
N SER A 8 -21.52 -0.64 -32.48
CA SER A 8 -20.31 0.08 -32.87
C SER A 8 -19.86 0.98 -31.71
N PHE A 9 -18.65 0.74 -31.19
CA PHE A 9 -18.01 1.67 -30.26
C PHE A 9 -17.65 2.95 -31.00
N SER A 10 -18.36 4.03 -30.70
CA SER A 10 -17.95 5.38 -31.09
C SER A 10 -16.68 5.74 -30.31
N PRO A 11 -15.59 6.19 -30.95
CA PRO A 11 -14.44 6.70 -30.22
C PRO A 11 -14.87 7.92 -29.41
N GLY A 12 -14.59 7.91 -28.11
CA GLY A 12 -14.80 9.04 -27.22
C GLY A 12 -14.08 10.31 -27.71
N PRO A 13 -14.44 11.49 -27.18
CA PRO A 13 -13.93 12.76 -27.66
C PRO A 13 -12.39 12.78 -27.59
N ARG A 14 -11.76 12.96 -28.75
CA ARG A 14 -10.32 13.25 -28.82
C ARG A 14 -10.09 14.60 -28.15
N TYR A 15 -9.46 14.58 -26.98
CA TYR A 15 -8.94 15.81 -26.37
C TYR A 15 -7.92 16.42 -27.32
N ARG A 16 -8.30 17.56 -27.92
CA ARG A 16 -7.43 18.37 -28.76
C ARG A 16 -6.44 19.06 -27.82
N VAL A 17 -5.18 18.62 -27.81
CA VAL A 17 -4.09 19.32 -27.12
C VAL A 17 -4.00 20.71 -27.72
N GLY A 18 -4.37 21.72 -26.93
CA GLY A 18 -4.30 23.12 -27.34
C GLY A 18 -2.87 23.51 -27.64
N SER A 19 -2.67 24.20 -28.76
CA SER A 19 -1.42 24.82 -29.18
C SER A 19 -1.08 26.01 -28.27
N GLY A 20 -0.82 25.76 -27.00
CA GLY A 20 -0.04 26.66 -26.15
C GLY A 20 1.43 26.25 -26.27
N ALA A 21 2.34 27.22 -26.25
CA ALA A 21 3.78 26.97 -26.22
C ALA A 21 4.18 26.23 -24.93
N GLY A 22 3.89 24.93 -24.87
CA GLY A 22 4.35 24.03 -23.84
C GLY A 22 5.79 23.67 -24.14
N TYR A 23 6.71 24.21 -23.37
CA TYR A 23 8.06 23.67 -23.28
C TYR A 23 7.91 22.16 -23.07
N PRO A 24 8.52 21.30 -23.90
CA PRO A 24 8.60 19.90 -23.54
C PRO A 24 9.37 19.85 -22.21
N THR A 25 8.69 19.54 -21.10
CA THR A 25 9.33 19.20 -19.83
C THR A 25 10.08 17.89 -20.09
N ARG A 26 11.28 18.03 -20.67
CA ARG A 26 12.15 16.94 -21.04
C ARG A 26 12.48 16.21 -19.73
N LEU A 27 12.01 14.97 -19.56
CA LEU A 27 12.31 14.08 -18.43
C LEU A 27 13.83 13.94 -18.13
N GLN A 28 14.68 14.38 -19.06
CA GLN A 28 16.12 14.47 -18.87
C GLN A 28 16.53 15.39 -17.71
N TYR A 29 15.74 16.42 -17.38
CA TYR A 29 16.03 17.26 -16.23
C TYR A 29 15.74 16.51 -14.93
N THR A 30 14.58 15.84 -14.80
CA THR A 30 14.19 15.09 -13.59
C THR A 30 15.14 13.94 -13.29
N THR A 31 15.68 13.26 -14.31
CA THR A 31 16.63 12.15 -14.11
C THR A 31 17.91 12.59 -13.38
N ARG A 32 18.35 13.85 -13.54
CA ARG A 32 19.53 14.38 -12.83
C ARG A 32 19.29 14.63 -11.33
N TYR A 33 18.03 14.74 -10.91
CA TYR A 33 17.67 14.95 -9.50
C TYR A 33 17.38 13.63 -8.79
N ILE A 34 17.31 12.50 -9.50
CA ILE A 34 17.02 11.20 -8.87
C ILE A 34 18.12 10.79 -7.88
N THR A 35 19.37 11.12 -8.19
CA THR A 35 20.52 10.90 -7.30
C THR A 35 20.51 11.81 -6.07
N LYS A 36 19.72 12.88 -6.08
CA LYS A 36 19.46 13.72 -4.90
C LYS A 36 18.35 13.15 -4.01
N LEU A 37 17.47 12.31 -4.55
CA LEU A 37 16.45 11.60 -3.76
C LEU A 37 17.08 10.47 -2.95
N SER A 38 17.95 9.68 -3.57
CA SER A 38 18.77 8.67 -2.91
C SER A 38 20.02 8.39 -3.73
N SER A 39 21.15 8.17 -3.06
CA SER A 39 22.39 7.73 -3.71
C SER A 39 22.31 6.33 -4.28
N SER A 40 21.30 5.54 -3.87
CA SER A 40 21.08 4.17 -4.36
C SER A 40 20.47 4.14 -5.77
N PHE A 41 19.82 5.22 -6.22
CA PHE A 41 19.20 5.26 -7.54
C PHE A 41 20.21 5.64 -8.62
N ILE A 42 20.49 4.68 -9.51
CA ILE A 42 21.44 4.86 -10.61
C ILE A 42 20.67 5.16 -11.90
N PRO A 43 20.89 6.31 -12.56
CA PRO A 43 20.26 6.61 -13.83
C PRO A 43 20.49 5.50 -14.86
N GLY A 44 19.40 5.01 -15.46
CA GLY A 44 19.43 3.95 -16.46
C GLY A 44 19.33 2.52 -15.90
N HIS A 45 19.34 2.35 -14.56
CA HIS A 45 19.04 1.07 -13.92
C HIS A 45 17.54 0.92 -13.68
N GLN A 46 17.09 -0.34 -13.67
CA GLN A 46 15.72 -0.68 -13.30
C GLN A 46 15.62 -0.76 -11.77
N GLU A 47 14.63 -0.07 -11.21
CA GLU A 47 14.38 0.02 -9.77
C GLU A 47 12.98 -0.49 -9.41
N ASP A 48 12.74 -0.80 -8.13
CA ASP A 48 11.38 -1.08 -7.65
C ASP A 48 10.60 0.24 -7.48
N SER A 49 9.47 0.33 -8.18
CA SER A 49 8.56 1.47 -8.09
C SER A 49 8.05 1.77 -6.68
N SER A 50 7.86 0.74 -5.83
CA SER A 50 7.40 0.97 -4.45
C SER A 50 8.49 1.57 -3.58
N GLU A 51 9.73 1.12 -3.76
CA GLU A 51 10.89 1.67 -3.05
C GLU A 51 11.13 3.12 -3.49
N PHE A 52 11.06 3.38 -4.79
CA PHE A 52 11.11 4.74 -5.32
C PHE A 52 10.04 5.65 -4.72
N LEU A 53 8.80 5.17 -4.63
CA LEU A 53 7.69 5.95 -4.06
C LEU A 53 7.90 6.23 -2.56
N ALA A 54 8.39 5.24 -1.80
CA ALA A 54 8.70 5.42 -0.38
C ALA A 54 9.79 6.48 -0.17
N VAL A 55 10.90 6.37 -0.90
CA VAL A 55 12.00 7.33 -0.86
C VAL A 55 11.54 8.73 -1.27
N LEU A 56 10.68 8.82 -2.29
CA LEU A 56 10.12 10.10 -2.72
C LEU A 56 9.29 10.75 -1.60
N PHE A 57 8.43 10.00 -0.92
CA PHE A 57 7.65 10.53 0.20
C PHE A 57 8.53 10.99 1.35
N ASP A 58 9.53 10.21 1.73
CA ASP A 58 10.45 10.57 2.81
C ASP A 58 11.24 11.85 2.46
N HIS A 59 11.68 11.97 1.20
CA HIS A 59 12.35 13.19 0.73
C HIS A 59 11.42 14.41 0.76
N LEU A 60 10.18 14.27 0.30
CA LEU A 60 9.20 15.37 0.32
C LEU A 60 8.93 15.81 1.77
N ILE A 61 8.73 14.87 2.69
CA ILE A 61 8.53 15.14 4.11
C ILE A 61 9.73 15.91 4.70
N GLN A 62 10.96 15.47 4.38
CA GLN A 62 12.17 16.15 4.84
C GLN A 62 12.27 17.58 4.30
N CYS A 63 12.00 17.78 3.00
CA CYS A 63 12.01 19.11 2.39
C CYS A 63 10.99 20.03 3.03
N LEU A 64 9.76 19.54 3.24
CA LEU A 64 8.68 20.31 3.86
C LEU A 64 9.00 20.66 5.31
N SER A 65 9.51 19.70 6.08
CA SER A 65 9.89 19.90 7.49
C SER A 65 11.06 20.88 7.67
N SER A 66 11.91 21.03 6.64
CA SER A 66 13.07 21.94 6.67
C SER A 66 12.72 23.39 6.30
N THR A 67 11.49 23.65 5.84
CA THR A 67 11.03 25.02 5.58
C THR A 67 10.77 25.76 6.90
N ARG A 68 11.37 26.94 7.09
CA ARG A 68 11.36 27.68 8.37
C ARG A 68 10.10 28.53 8.57
N SER A 69 8.92 28.00 8.21
CA SER A 69 7.64 28.66 8.50
C SER A 69 6.88 27.89 9.57
N SER A 70 6.06 28.59 10.37
CA SER A 70 5.10 27.99 11.31
C SER A 70 4.12 27.02 10.64
N ASP A 71 4.04 27.03 9.31
CA ASP A 71 3.21 26.16 8.48
C ASP A 71 3.90 24.82 8.12
N ALA A 72 5.21 24.67 8.36
CA ALA A 72 5.97 23.49 7.97
C ALA A 72 5.56 22.21 8.73
N THR A 73 5.17 22.35 10.00
CA THR A 73 4.58 21.25 10.80
C THR A 73 3.22 20.82 10.24
N ASN A 74 2.43 21.77 9.72
CA ASN A 74 1.15 21.49 9.06
C ASN A 74 1.34 20.83 7.69
N LEU A 75 2.41 21.19 6.96
CA LEU A 75 2.65 20.73 5.60
C LEU A 75 3.33 19.36 5.51
N SER A 76 4.25 19.04 6.43
CA SER A 76 4.77 17.67 6.60
C SER A 76 3.66 16.69 6.98
N SER A 77 2.74 17.15 7.85
CA SER A 77 1.50 16.44 8.17
C SER A 77 0.61 16.28 6.94
N ALA A 78 0.63 17.18 5.95
CA ALA A 78 -0.20 17.08 4.76
C ALA A 78 0.07 15.81 3.94
N ILE A 79 1.32 15.35 3.84
CA ILE A 79 1.62 14.07 3.15
C ILE A 79 0.97 12.91 3.89
N HIS A 80 1.03 12.91 5.23
CA HIS A 80 0.37 11.91 6.05
C HIS A 80 -1.16 12.00 5.98
N ILE A 81 -1.73 13.20 5.88
CA ILE A 81 -3.17 13.46 5.78
C ILE A 81 -3.73 13.09 4.40
N ILE A 82 -2.93 13.23 3.34
CA ILE A 82 -3.39 12.97 1.97
C ILE A 82 -3.15 11.52 1.57
N PHE A 83 -2.02 10.93 1.98
CA PHE A 83 -1.56 9.62 1.49
C PHE A 83 -1.38 8.56 2.58
N GLY A 84 -1.54 8.92 3.85
CA GLY A 84 -1.28 8.00 4.97
C GLY A 84 -2.44 7.05 5.27
N ILE A 85 -2.11 5.87 5.75
CA ILE A 85 -3.06 4.95 6.37
C ILE A 85 -2.54 4.57 7.75
N ILE A 86 -3.46 4.21 8.64
CA ILE A 86 -3.12 3.62 9.94
C ILE A 86 -3.64 2.20 9.93
N LEU A 87 -2.75 1.23 10.07
CA LEU A 87 -3.09 -0.16 10.30
C LEU A 87 -3.07 -0.42 11.80
N GLU A 88 -4.06 -1.14 12.30
CA GLU A 88 -4.09 -1.63 13.68
C GLU A 88 -3.92 -3.15 13.66
N SER A 89 -2.80 -3.62 14.20
CA SER A 89 -2.54 -5.04 14.43
C SER A 89 -2.89 -5.39 15.87
N SER A 90 -3.81 -6.32 16.08
CA SER A 90 -4.16 -6.83 17.40
C SER A 90 -3.71 -8.28 17.59
N ILE A 91 -3.33 -8.61 18.81
CA ILE A 91 -3.05 -9.99 19.24
C ILE A 91 -3.88 -10.27 20.49
N LYS A 92 -4.78 -11.24 20.40
CA LYS A 92 -5.64 -11.70 21.48
C LYS A 92 -5.15 -13.03 22.06
N CYS A 93 -4.96 -13.05 23.37
CA CYS A 93 -4.64 -14.27 24.12
C CYS A 93 -5.85 -15.20 24.16
N THR A 94 -5.70 -16.49 23.85
CA THR A 94 -6.82 -17.44 24.00
C THR A 94 -6.98 -18.01 25.41
N GLN A 95 -6.02 -17.78 26.31
CA GLN A 95 -6.07 -18.26 27.69
C GLN A 95 -6.72 -17.23 28.63
N CYS A 96 -6.19 -16.00 28.66
CA CYS A 96 -6.70 -14.94 29.53
C CYS A 96 -7.59 -13.91 28.81
N LEU A 97 -7.81 -14.08 27.49
CA LEU A 97 -8.64 -13.20 26.65
C LEU A 97 -8.16 -11.74 26.52
N ASN A 98 -7.03 -11.37 27.15
CA ASN A 98 -6.43 -10.05 27.00
C ASN A 98 -5.99 -9.82 25.55
N GLU A 99 -6.27 -8.62 25.04
CA GLU A 99 -5.94 -8.20 23.68
C GLU A 99 -5.06 -6.97 23.73
N ASN A 100 -3.95 -7.00 22.99
CA ASN A 100 -3.06 -5.86 22.80
C ASN A 100 -3.11 -5.46 21.34
N SER A 101 -3.33 -4.17 21.07
CA SER A 101 -3.24 -3.61 19.73
C SER A 101 -2.04 -2.68 19.57
N LYS A 102 -1.51 -2.61 18.36
CA LYS A 102 -0.46 -1.70 17.95
C LYS A 102 -0.85 -1.05 16.63
N GLN A 103 -0.72 0.27 16.58
CA GLN A 103 -0.93 1.02 15.35
C GLN A 103 0.39 1.21 14.60
N SER A 104 0.36 1.03 13.28
CA SER A 104 1.44 1.38 12.37
C SER A 104 0.95 2.38 11.33
N TYR A 105 1.80 3.37 11.03
CA TYR A 105 1.54 4.38 10.02
C TYR A 105 2.21 3.96 8.73
N GLU A 106 1.43 3.77 7.67
CA GLU A 106 1.93 3.34 6.37
C GLU A 106 1.54 4.38 5.31
N ARG A 107 2.31 4.47 4.22
CA ARG A 107 1.95 5.28 3.03
C ARG A 107 1.57 4.40 1.84
N LEU A 108 1.84 3.10 1.97
CA LEU A 108 1.65 2.11 0.93
C LEU A 108 1.08 0.85 1.54
N TRP A 109 -0.16 0.51 1.17
CA TRP A 109 -0.79 -0.71 1.62
C TRP A 109 -0.29 -1.90 0.80
N SER A 110 0.66 -2.63 1.36
CA SER A 110 1.37 -3.69 0.64
C SER A 110 0.68 -5.05 0.81
N ILE A 111 -0.09 -5.45 -0.20
CA ILE A 111 -0.98 -6.63 -0.17
C ILE A 111 -0.33 -7.83 -0.87
N SER A 112 -0.35 -8.98 -0.19
CA SER A 112 -0.02 -10.26 -0.81
C SER A 112 -1.15 -10.70 -1.73
N ILE A 113 -0.81 -11.07 -2.96
CA ILE A 113 -1.78 -11.55 -3.95
C ILE A 113 -1.58 -13.04 -4.29
N ILE A 114 -0.81 -13.76 -3.46
CA ILE A 114 -0.55 -15.17 -3.66
C ILE A 114 -1.87 -15.92 -3.48
N SER A 115 -2.27 -16.71 -4.49
CA SER A 115 -3.50 -17.51 -4.49
C SER A 115 -4.81 -16.72 -4.57
N TYR A 116 -4.78 -15.41 -4.79
CA TYR A 116 -5.98 -14.58 -4.94
C TYR A 116 -6.17 -14.10 -6.37
N LEU A 117 -7.44 -13.92 -6.78
CA LEU A 117 -7.80 -13.45 -8.14
C LEU A 117 -8.43 -12.06 -8.14
N THR A 118 -8.87 -11.56 -6.98
CA THR A 118 -9.44 -10.21 -6.83
C THR A 118 -8.77 -9.45 -5.68
N LEU A 119 -8.87 -8.12 -5.71
CA LEU A 119 -8.40 -7.25 -4.62
C LEU A 119 -9.12 -7.56 -3.31
N GLU A 120 -10.42 -7.78 -3.36
CA GLU A 120 -11.27 -8.06 -2.19
C GLU A 120 -10.80 -9.33 -1.48
N GLN A 121 -10.56 -10.42 -2.22
CA GLN A 121 -10.04 -11.66 -1.65
C GLN A 121 -8.69 -11.47 -0.97
N ALA A 122 -7.81 -10.66 -1.58
CA ALA A 122 -6.50 -10.39 -1.03
C ALA A 122 -6.54 -9.50 0.23
N LEU A 123 -7.51 -8.57 0.28
CA LEU A 123 -7.77 -7.75 1.46
C LEU A 123 -8.46 -8.54 2.58
N ASP A 124 -9.39 -9.43 2.24
CA ASP A 124 -10.03 -10.36 3.18
C ASP A 124 -8.98 -11.21 3.88
N GLU A 125 -8.04 -11.78 3.12
CA GLU A 125 -6.92 -12.53 3.70
C GLU A 125 -6.02 -11.64 4.56
N PHE A 126 -5.66 -10.44 4.06
CA PHE A 126 -4.83 -9.50 4.81
C PHE A 126 -5.45 -9.14 6.18
N CYS A 127 -6.78 -9.03 6.23
CA CYS A 127 -7.54 -8.71 7.43
C CYS A 127 -8.03 -9.95 8.20
N SER A 128 -7.69 -11.15 7.76
CA SER A 128 -8.10 -12.40 8.40
C SER A 128 -7.43 -12.58 9.77
N VAL A 129 -8.03 -13.43 10.58
CA VAL A 129 -7.47 -13.81 11.88
C VAL A 129 -6.51 -14.97 11.69
N GLU A 130 -5.23 -14.73 11.95
CA GLU A 130 -4.18 -15.73 11.95
C GLU A 130 -4.00 -16.34 13.35
N LYS A 131 -3.77 -17.65 13.41
CA LYS A 131 -3.48 -18.35 14.67
C LYS A 131 -1.98 -18.51 14.85
N LEU A 132 -1.43 -17.83 15.85
CA LEU A 132 -0.05 -17.97 16.29
C LEU A 132 0.11 -19.27 17.08
N THR A 133 0.66 -20.30 16.44
CA THR A 133 0.76 -21.67 16.97
C THR A 133 2.16 -22.27 16.72
N GLY A 134 2.47 -23.39 17.39
CA GLY A 134 3.77 -24.04 17.25
C GLY A 134 4.93 -23.12 17.67
N ASP A 135 5.89 -22.95 16.77
CA ASP A 135 7.07 -22.10 17.00
C ASP A 135 6.74 -20.60 17.04
N ASP A 136 5.62 -20.20 16.42
CA ASP A 136 5.17 -18.79 16.30
C ASP A 136 4.26 -18.35 17.46
N GLN A 137 4.12 -19.16 18.52
CA GLN A 137 3.35 -18.78 19.71
C GLN A 137 3.82 -17.45 20.31
N PHE A 138 2.86 -16.59 20.64
CA PHE A 138 3.16 -15.30 21.26
C PHE A 138 3.35 -15.45 22.77
N TYR A 139 4.23 -14.62 23.32
CA TYR A 139 4.43 -14.54 24.77
C TYR A 139 3.40 -13.57 25.38
N CYS A 140 2.51 -14.08 26.22
CA CYS A 140 1.52 -13.27 26.91
C CYS A 140 2.10 -12.75 28.23
N SER A 141 2.20 -11.44 28.39
CA SER A 141 2.65 -10.80 29.63
C SER A 141 1.72 -11.05 30.82
N ASN A 142 0.42 -11.24 30.59
CA ASN A 142 -0.52 -11.54 31.68
C ASN A 142 -0.42 -13.01 32.14
N CYS A 143 -0.22 -13.96 31.21
CA CYS A 143 -0.04 -15.38 31.54
C CYS A 143 1.42 -15.75 31.87
N GLN A 144 2.37 -14.86 31.59
CA GLN A 144 3.81 -15.09 31.73
C GLN A 144 4.32 -16.34 30.99
N ALA A 145 3.68 -16.69 29.87
CA ALA A 145 3.96 -17.91 29.11
C ALA A 145 3.76 -17.72 27.60
N LYS A 146 4.38 -18.60 26.79
CA LYS A 146 4.05 -18.75 25.37
C LYS A 146 2.70 -19.44 25.25
N VAL A 147 1.78 -18.81 24.54
CA VAL A 147 0.41 -19.28 24.40
C VAL A 147 -0.06 -19.09 22.96
N LEU A 148 -1.13 -19.79 22.61
CA LEU A 148 -1.82 -19.57 21.34
C LEU A 148 -2.40 -18.16 21.31
N GLY A 149 -2.12 -17.42 20.23
CA GLY A 149 -2.65 -16.09 19.97
C GLY A 149 -3.49 -16.04 18.72
N LEU A 150 -4.45 -15.12 18.71
CA LEU A 150 -5.19 -14.73 17.52
C LEU A 150 -4.68 -13.37 17.08
N GLN A 151 -3.98 -13.31 15.96
CA GLN A 151 -3.47 -12.07 15.38
C GLN A 151 -4.40 -11.61 14.26
N SER A 152 -4.70 -10.32 14.19
CA SER A 152 -5.41 -9.73 13.05
C SER A 152 -4.87 -8.34 12.76
N THR A 153 -5.01 -7.88 11.51
CA THR A 153 -4.64 -6.51 11.12
C THR A 153 -5.78 -5.87 10.36
N LYS A 154 -6.19 -4.67 10.77
CA LYS A 154 -7.29 -3.92 10.15
C LYS A 154 -6.90 -2.50 9.82
N LEU A 155 -7.67 -1.88 8.93
CA LEU A 155 -7.48 -0.49 8.53
C LEU A 155 -8.16 0.44 9.54
N ASN A 156 -7.39 1.06 10.43
CA ASN A 156 -7.94 1.98 11.42
C ASN A 156 -8.27 3.36 10.83
N HIS A 157 -7.39 3.86 9.96
CA HIS A 157 -7.60 5.15 9.29
C HIS A 157 -7.15 5.08 7.84
N VAL A 158 -7.87 5.79 6.96
CA VAL A 158 -7.55 5.91 5.54
C VAL A 158 -7.63 7.36 5.10
N SER A 159 -6.59 7.82 4.41
CA SER A 159 -6.55 9.16 3.80
C SER A 159 -7.34 9.22 2.48
N PRO A 160 -7.62 10.42 1.95
CA PRO A 160 -8.36 10.57 0.69
C PRO A 160 -7.72 9.88 -0.51
N VAL A 161 -6.39 9.70 -0.51
CA VAL A 161 -5.67 8.94 -1.52
C VAL A 161 -4.95 7.77 -0.85
N ILE A 162 -5.18 6.57 -1.37
CA ILE A 162 -4.51 5.36 -0.91
C ILE A 162 -3.69 4.75 -2.03
N PHE A 163 -2.47 4.33 -1.72
CA PHE A 163 -1.67 3.49 -2.61
C PHE A 163 -1.77 2.04 -2.15
N ILE A 164 -2.26 1.17 -3.04
CA ILE A 164 -2.28 -0.27 -2.81
C ILE A 164 -1.19 -0.90 -3.69
N GLN A 165 -0.18 -1.49 -3.06
CA GLN A 165 0.87 -2.22 -3.75
C GLN A 165 0.55 -3.71 -3.75
N PHE A 166 0.50 -4.33 -4.93
CA PHE A 166 0.52 -5.78 -5.04
C PHE A 166 1.95 -6.31 -4.95
N LYS A 167 2.22 -7.15 -3.94
CA LYS A 167 3.49 -7.86 -3.78
C LYS A 167 3.64 -8.95 -4.85
N ARG A 168 4.02 -8.53 -6.06
CA ARG A 168 4.19 -9.42 -7.23
C ARG A 168 5.52 -10.14 -7.26
N PHE A 169 6.54 -9.67 -6.55
CA PHE A 169 7.83 -10.32 -6.48
C PHE A 169 7.89 -11.17 -5.22
N ILE A 170 8.10 -12.46 -5.40
CA ILE A 170 8.18 -13.43 -4.31
C ILE A 170 9.50 -14.20 -4.41
N TYR A 171 10.10 -14.51 -3.27
CA TYR A 171 11.26 -15.38 -3.21
C TYR A 171 10.79 -16.85 -3.18
N ASP A 172 11.13 -17.60 -4.22
CA ASP A 172 10.82 -19.02 -4.30
C ASP A 172 11.92 -19.82 -3.61
N LYS A 173 11.62 -20.34 -2.41
CA LYS A 173 12.58 -21.07 -1.57
C LYS A 173 13.07 -22.37 -2.20
N HIS A 174 12.33 -22.96 -3.14
CA HIS A 174 12.70 -24.25 -3.74
C HIS A 174 13.76 -24.10 -4.82
N VAL A 175 13.70 -23.01 -5.57
CA VAL A 175 14.62 -22.70 -6.68
C VAL A 175 15.57 -21.55 -6.37
N GLU A 176 15.48 -20.96 -5.18
CA GLU A 176 16.29 -19.85 -4.68
C GLU A 176 16.33 -18.63 -5.61
N VAL A 177 15.21 -18.34 -6.27
CA VAL A 177 15.09 -17.21 -7.20
C VAL A 177 13.88 -16.34 -6.91
N ILE A 178 14.00 -15.05 -7.26
CA ILE A 178 12.87 -14.12 -7.24
C ILE A 178 12.01 -14.37 -8.47
N ARG A 179 10.72 -14.64 -8.24
CA ARG A 179 9.73 -14.85 -9.30
C ARG A 179 8.69 -13.74 -9.30
N LYS A 180 8.29 -13.29 -10.49
CA LYS A 180 7.16 -12.36 -10.67
C LYS A 180 5.85 -13.11 -10.85
N ILE A 181 4.86 -12.80 -10.03
CA ILE A 181 3.47 -13.24 -10.15
C ILE A 181 2.84 -12.52 -11.34
N LYS A 182 2.60 -13.27 -12.42
CA LYS A 182 1.96 -12.80 -13.66
C LYS A 182 0.43 -12.91 -13.64
N GLN A 183 -0.13 -13.54 -12.62
CA GLN A 183 -1.58 -13.71 -12.46
C GLN A 183 -2.29 -12.36 -12.55
N PHE A 184 -3.37 -12.32 -13.33
CA PHE A 184 -4.27 -11.18 -13.38
C PHE A 184 -5.03 -11.09 -12.07
N ILE A 185 -5.09 -9.87 -11.53
CA ILE A 185 -5.86 -9.55 -10.33
C ILE A 185 -6.94 -8.57 -10.77
N SER A 186 -8.20 -8.97 -10.60
CA SER A 186 -9.35 -8.10 -10.83
C SER A 186 -9.47 -7.10 -9.68
N TYR A 187 -9.72 -5.85 -10.01
CA TYR A 187 -10.05 -4.81 -9.04
C TYR A 187 -11.07 -3.85 -9.67
N PRO A 188 -12.07 -3.38 -8.91
CA PRO A 188 -13.06 -2.44 -9.40
C PRO A 188 -12.43 -1.05 -9.60
N GLU A 189 -13.10 -0.20 -10.37
CA GLU A 189 -12.73 1.21 -10.49
C GLU A 189 -12.84 1.95 -9.14
N LEU A 190 -13.85 1.57 -8.35
CA LEU A 190 -14.10 2.07 -7.00
C LEU A 190 -14.15 0.88 -6.03
N PRO A 191 -13.05 0.57 -5.31
CA PRO A 191 -13.03 -0.48 -4.32
C PRO A 191 -13.73 -0.05 -3.03
N ASP A 192 -14.61 -0.90 -2.50
CA ASP A 192 -15.17 -0.72 -1.16
C ASP A 192 -14.18 -1.26 -0.11
N ILE A 193 -13.59 -0.33 0.65
CA ILE A 193 -12.63 -0.65 1.71
C ILE A 193 -13.28 -0.74 3.10
N SER A 194 -14.56 -0.40 3.20
CA SER A 194 -15.30 -0.34 4.47
C SER A 194 -15.25 -1.65 5.27
N PRO A 195 -15.35 -2.85 4.65
CA PRO A 195 -15.29 -4.13 5.37
C PRO A 195 -13.97 -4.38 6.11
N PHE A 196 -12.89 -3.75 5.66
CA PHE A 196 -11.54 -3.95 6.20
C PHE A 196 -11.19 -2.94 7.29
N ARG A 197 -12.09 -2.00 7.60
CA ARG A 197 -11.88 -1.00 8.62
C ARG A 197 -12.09 -1.57 10.03
N THR A 198 -11.41 -1.00 11.02
CA THR A 198 -11.81 -1.21 12.41
C THR A 198 -13.23 -0.67 12.58
N SER A 199 -14.05 -1.37 13.37
CA SER A 199 -15.37 -0.85 13.75
C SER A 199 -15.15 0.50 14.43
N GLU A 200 -15.78 1.55 13.91
CA GLU A 200 -15.71 2.88 14.51
C GLU A 200 -16.09 2.76 15.99
N ILE A 201 -15.17 3.17 16.87
CA ILE A 201 -15.58 3.55 18.22
C ILE A 201 -16.26 4.90 18.01
N ASP A 202 -17.59 4.89 17.97
CA ASP A 202 -18.43 6.08 18.08
C ASP A 202 -18.02 6.94 19.29
#